data_AF-A0A6P4C165-F1
#
_entry.id   AF-A0A6P4C165-F1
#
_cell.length_a   1.000
_cell.length_b   1.000
_cell.length_c   1.000
_cell.angle_alpha   90.00
_cell.angle_beta   90.00
_cell.angle_gamma   90.00
#
_symmetry.space_group_name_H-M   'P 1'
#
loop_
_entity.id
_entity.type
_entity.pdbx_description
1 polymer ?
#
loop_
_entity_poly.entity_id
_entity_poly.type
_entity_poly.pdbx_seq_one_letter_code
_entity_poly.pdbx_strand_id
1 'polypeptide(L)'
;MVTLTPYYAQANGQVEAANKILIILIKKQIGSRPRTWHKTLSQVLWAYQNSPRGSTSTSPYKLVYGHDVVLPLEINLNMLRILRQDDLPVDDYWNAMYDKLNDLDSEHILALENMIQQKKVLLEIIIVE
;
A
#
# COMPACT_ATOMS: atom_id res chain seq x y z
N MET A 1 -20.81 4.17 -8.22
CA MET A 1 -20.50 2.75 -7.93
C MET A 1 -20.09 2.10 -9.25
N VAL A 2 -18.80 1.86 -9.47
CA VAL A 2 -18.30 1.33 -10.76
C VAL A 2 -18.61 -0.17 -10.79
N THR A 3 -19.54 -0.58 -11.65
CA THR A 3 -19.85 -1.98 -11.91
C THR A 3 -18.74 -2.59 -12.78
N LEU A 4 -18.15 -3.70 -12.35
CA LEU A 4 -17.18 -4.47 -13.14
C LEU A 4 -17.90 -5.00 -14.39
N THR A 5 -17.70 -4.36 -15.54
CA THR A 5 -18.24 -4.83 -16.81
C THR A 5 -17.25 -5.82 -17.45
N PRO A 6 -17.73 -6.80 -18.25
CA PRO A 6 -16.88 -7.77 -18.95
C PRO A 6 -15.80 -7.11 -19.83
N TYR A 7 -16.02 -5.86 -20.23
CA TYR A 7 -15.16 -5.10 -21.15
C TYR A 7 -14.00 -4.35 -20.48
N TYR A 8 -13.90 -4.33 -19.15
CA TYR A 8 -12.83 -3.61 -18.45
C TYR A 8 -11.69 -4.54 -17.99
N ALA A 9 -11.14 -5.31 -18.94
CA ALA A 9 -10.14 -6.36 -18.69
C ALA A 9 -8.88 -5.85 -17.97
N GLN A 10 -8.45 -4.61 -18.22
CA GLN A 10 -7.22 -4.07 -17.65
C GLN A 10 -7.28 -3.86 -16.13
N ALA A 11 -8.34 -3.22 -15.61
CA ALA A 11 -8.45 -3.05 -14.16
C ALA A 11 -8.91 -4.34 -13.48
N ASN A 12 -9.73 -5.16 -14.15
CA ASN A 12 -10.08 -6.49 -13.65
C ASN A 12 -8.82 -7.34 -13.44
N GLY A 13 -7.87 -7.32 -14.38
CA GLY A 13 -6.61 -8.07 -14.27
C GLY A 13 -5.71 -7.62 -13.11
N GLN A 14 -5.61 -6.31 -12.85
CA GLN A 14 -4.84 -5.79 -11.71
C GLN A 14 -5.47 -6.18 -10.37
N VAL A 15 -6.80 -6.06 -10.25
CA VAL A 15 -7.54 -6.48 -9.05
C VAL A 15 -7.43 -7.98 -8.83
N GLU A 16 -7.51 -8.79 -9.88
CA GLU A 16 -7.33 -10.24 -9.82
C GLU A 16 -5.93 -10.63 -9.33
N ALA A 17 -4.87 -9.97 -9.82
CA ALA A 17 -3.50 -10.22 -9.39
C ALA A 17 -3.31 -9.90 -7.89
N ALA A 18 -3.82 -8.76 -7.43
CA ALA A 18 -3.80 -8.39 -6.02
C ALA A 18 -4.57 -9.40 -5.15
N ASN A 19 -5.77 -9.81 -5.59
CA ASN A 19 -6.60 -10.79 -4.89
C ASN A 19 -5.91 -12.15 -4.80
N LYS A 20 -5.24 -12.61 -5.86
CA LYS A 20 -4.45 -13.86 -5.84
C LYS A 20 -3.37 -13.83 -4.76
N ILE A 21 -2.60 -12.74 -4.66
CA ILE A 21 -1.56 -12.58 -3.64
C ILE A 21 -2.16 -12.61 -2.23
N LEU A 22 -3.24 -11.85 -2.01
CA LEU A 22 -3.94 -11.82 -0.72
C LEU A 22 -4.42 -13.22 -0.32
N ILE A 23 -5.05 -13.95 -1.24
CA ILE A 23 -5.53 -15.32 -0.99
C ILE A 23 -4.37 -16.24 -0.61
N ILE A 24 -3.23 -16.17 -1.30
CA ILE A 24 -2.05 -16.97 -0.98
C ILE A 24 -1.53 -16.67 0.44
N LEU A 25 -1.39 -15.39 0.79
CA LEU A 25 -0.93 -14.97 2.11
C LEU A 25 -1.89 -15.42 3.22
N ILE A 26 -3.19 -15.26 2.99
CA ILE A 26 -4.24 -15.68 3.93
C ILE A 26 -4.21 -17.21 4.11
N LYS A 27 -4.19 -17.98 3.02
CA LYS A 27 -4.12 -19.45 3.07
C LYS A 27 -2.91 -19.93 3.87
N LYS A 28 -1.73 -19.36 3.60
CA LYS A 28 -0.49 -19.70 4.31
C LYS A 28 -0.60 -19.46 5.82
N GLN A 29 -1.20 -18.34 6.22
CA GLN A 29 -1.28 -17.96 7.63
C GLN A 29 -2.42 -18.63 8.40
N ILE A 30 -3.57 -18.87 7.75
CA ILE A 30 -4.64 -19.67 8.34
C ILE A 30 -4.18 -21.12 8.51
N GLY A 31 -3.45 -21.67 7.54
CA GLY A 31 -2.88 -23.01 7.63
C GLY A 31 -1.88 -23.16 8.80
N SER A 32 -1.11 -22.12 9.11
CA SER A 32 -0.16 -22.14 10.23
C SER A 32 -0.83 -21.98 11.60
N ARG A 33 -1.93 -21.21 11.69
CA ARG A 33 -2.62 -20.88 12.94
C ARG A 33 -4.15 -20.96 12.82
N PRO A 34 -4.73 -22.15 12.55
CA PRO A 34 -6.14 -22.28 12.20
C PRO A 34 -7.09 -21.87 13.33
N ARG A 35 -6.74 -22.14 14.60
CA ARG A 35 -7.57 -21.78 15.76
C ARG A 35 -7.66 -20.27 16.02
N THR A 36 -6.73 -19.49 15.48
CA THR A 36 -6.68 -18.02 15.66
C THR A 36 -6.80 -17.29 14.34
N TRP A 37 -7.41 -17.90 13.32
CA TRP A 37 -7.50 -17.38 11.96
C TRP A 37 -8.00 -15.93 11.90
N HIS A 38 -8.95 -15.54 12.78
CA HIS A 38 -9.49 -14.19 12.86
C HIS A 38 -8.42 -13.14 13.22
N LYS A 39 -7.52 -13.44 14.17
CA LYS A 39 -6.38 -12.56 14.50
C LYS A 39 -5.34 -12.55 13.37
N THR A 40 -5.07 -13.71 12.80
CA THR A 40 -4.04 -13.86 11.76
C THR A 40 -4.46 -13.20 10.45
N LEU A 41 -5.75 -13.21 10.13
CA LEU A 41 -6.32 -12.52 8.97
C LEU A 41 -6.10 -11.00 9.06
N SER A 42 -6.41 -10.39 10.21
CA SER A 42 -6.16 -8.96 10.43
C SER A 42 -4.68 -8.62 10.30
N GLN A 43 -3.79 -9.48 10.82
CA GLN A 43 -2.34 -9.30 10.69
C GLN A 43 -1.86 -9.39 9.24
N VAL A 44 -2.39 -10.32 8.44
CA VAL A 44 -2.06 -10.45 7.02
C VAL A 44 -2.50 -9.22 6.24
N LEU A 45 -3.72 -8.75 6.47
CA LEU A 45 -4.24 -7.57 5.79
C LEU A 45 -3.41 -6.34 6.15
N TRP A 46 -3.08 -6.17 7.44
CA TRP A 46 -2.21 -5.10 7.90
C TRP A 46 -0.83 -5.15 7.25
N ALA A 47 -0.18 -6.31 7.24
CA ALA A 47 1.11 -6.48 6.58
C ALA A 47 1.02 -6.19 5.07
N TYR A 48 -0.08 -6.61 4.43
CA TYR A 48 -0.29 -6.35 3.01
C TYR A 48 -0.41 -4.85 2.70
N GLN A 49 -1.15 -4.11 3.51
CA GLN A 49 -1.37 -2.68 3.32
C GLN A 49 -0.12 -1.83 3.58
N ASN A 50 0.73 -2.25 4.53
CA ASN A 50 1.88 -1.46 4.97
C ASN A 50 3.21 -1.84 4.30
N SER A 51 3.28 -2.99 3.63
CA SER A 51 4.50 -3.38 2.90
C SER A 51 4.55 -2.71 1.53
N PRO A 52 5.72 -2.15 1.12
CA PRO A 52 5.95 -1.75 -0.26
C PRO A 52 5.70 -2.91 -1.22
N ARG A 53 5.08 -2.62 -2.36
CA ARG A 53 4.87 -3.60 -3.44
C ARG A 53 6.00 -3.47 -4.45
N GLY A 54 6.49 -4.58 -4.98
CA GLY A 54 7.48 -4.53 -6.05
C GLY A 54 7.00 -3.69 -7.25
N SER A 55 5.71 -3.76 -7.57
CA SER A 55 5.11 -3.03 -8.69
C SER A 55 5.02 -1.52 -8.56
N THR A 56 4.88 -1.00 -7.35
CA THR A 56 4.74 0.45 -7.12
C THR A 56 5.92 1.03 -6.33
N SER A 57 6.78 0.18 -5.75
CA SER A 57 7.84 0.55 -4.79
C SER A 57 7.35 1.30 -3.54
N THR A 58 6.04 1.39 -3.35
CA THR A 58 5.38 2.09 -2.25
C THR A 58 4.28 1.22 -1.65
N SER A 59 3.90 1.49 -0.39
CA SER A 59 2.87 0.71 0.30
C SER A 59 1.46 1.12 -0.17
N PRO A 60 0.50 0.18 -0.26
CA PRO A 60 -0.89 0.52 -0.53
C PRO A 60 -1.46 1.56 0.46
N TYR A 61 -1.05 1.51 1.74
CA TYR A 61 -1.45 2.48 2.75
C TYR A 61 -0.98 3.89 2.39
N LYS A 62 0.30 4.06 2.04
CA LYS A 62 0.86 5.37 1.67
C LYS A 62 0.17 5.95 0.43
N LEU A 63 -0.16 5.13 -0.55
CA LEU A 63 -0.91 5.56 -1.74
C LEU A 63 -2.30 6.10 -1.41
N VAL A 64 -2.99 5.54 -0.41
CA VAL A 64 -4.35 5.95 -0.04
C VAL A 64 -4.34 7.18 0.87
N TYR A 65 -3.43 7.21 1.84
CA TYR A 65 -3.45 8.20 2.93
C TYR A 65 -2.36 9.28 2.83
N GLY A 66 -1.47 9.22 1.85
CA GLY A 66 -0.42 10.22 1.70
C GLY A 66 0.79 10.06 2.61
N HIS A 67 0.81 9.03 3.45
CA HIS A 67 1.90 8.87 4.41
C HIS A 67 2.08 7.43 4.87
N ASP A 68 3.29 7.11 5.33
CA ASP A 68 3.54 5.82 5.99
C ASP A 68 2.74 5.71 7.28
N VAL A 69 2.30 4.50 7.59
CA VAL A 69 1.55 4.24 8.82
C VAL A 69 2.35 4.64 10.05
N VAL A 70 1.68 5.22 11.04
CA VAL A 70 2.25 5.42 12.36
C VAL A 70 2.12 4.10 13.11
N LEU A 71 3.25 3.48 13.46
CA LEU A 71 3.22 2.20 14.16
C LEU A 71 2.86 2.41 15.63
N PRO A 72 2.11 1.49 16.27
CA PRO A 72 1.83 1.59 17.71
C PRO A 72 3.09 1.71 18.57
N LEU A 73 4.20 1.13 18.10
CA LEU A 73 5.50 1.26 18.75
C LEU A 73 6.04 2.69 18.72
N GLU A 74 5.81 3.43 17.63
CA GLU A 74 6.24 4.83 17.52
C GLU A 74 5.51 5.72 18.53
N ILE A 75 4.23 5.42 18.76
CA ILE A 75 3.39 6.10 19.76
C ILE A 75 3.90 5.75 21.16
N ASN A 76 4.04 4.46 21.47
CA ASN A 76 4.46 4.01 22.80
C ASN A 76 5.85 4.53 23.21
N LEU A 77 6.73 4.75 22.24
CA LEU A 77 8.09 5.23 22.47
C LEU A 77 8.23 6.75 22.28
N ASN A 78 7.15 7.48 21.98
CA ASN A 78 7.18 8.89 21.62
C ASN A 78 8.31 9.19 20.61
N MET A 79 8.33 8.45 19.50
CA MET A 79 9.33 8.63 18.45
C MET A 79 9.26 10.05 17.86
N LEU A 80 10.36 10.49 17.22
CA LEU A 80 10.50 11.84 16.67
C LEU A 80 9.31 12.31 15.83
N ARG A 81 8.69 11.41 15.06
CA ARG A 81 7.52 11.72 14.24
C ARG A 81 6.32 12.17 15.07
N ILE A 82 6.08 11.54 16.22
CA ILE A 82 4.99 11.85 17.14
C ILE A 82 5.30 13.16 17.88
N LEU A 83 6.49 13.25 18.47
CA LEU A 83 6.92 14.45 19.20
C LEU A 83 6.81 15.72 18.34
N ARG A 84 7.29 15.64 17.09
CA ARG A 84 7.18 16.76 16.16
C ARG A 84 5.74 17.12 15.83
N GLN A 85 4.81 16.17 15.86
CA GLN A 85 3.39 16.45 15.60
C GLN A 85 2.72 17.14 16.79
N ASP A 86 3.06 16.74 18.01
CA ASP A 86 2.48 17.30 19.24
C ASP A 86 2.97 18.74 19.51
N ASP A 87 4.20 19.07 19.11
CA ASP A 87 4.80 20.40 19.31
C ASP A 87 4.46 21.40 18.19
N LEU A 88 3.75 20.99 17.14
CA LEU A 88 3.45 21.86 15.99
C LEU A 88 2.30 22.85 16.31
N PRO A 89 2.50 24.16 16.12
CA PRO A 89 1.41 25.13 16.11
C PRO A 89 0.33 24.75 15.09
N VAL A 90 -0.94 25.07 15.38
CA VAL A 90 -2.08 24.68 14.54
C VAL A 90 -1.96 25.21 13.11
N ASP A 91 -1.46 26.43 12.93
CA ASP A 91 -1.28 27.03 11.60
C ASP A 91 -0.17 26.30 10.82
N ASP A 92 0.91 25.88 11.49
CA ASP A 92 2.00 25.13 10.89
C ASP A 92 1.60 23.69 10.56
N TYR A 93 0.67 23.11 11.33
CA TYR A 93 0.10 21.78 11.05
C TYR A 93 -0.63 21.76 9.70
N TRP A 94 -1.43 22.78 9.40
CA TRP A 94 -2.14 22.87 8.13
C TRP A 94 -1.19 22.98 6.94
N ASN A 95 -0.15 23.80 7.05
CA ASN A 95 0.89 23.93 6.03
C ASN A 95 1.61 22.59 5.81
N ALA A 96 2.02 21.91 6.88
CA ALA A 96 2.67 20.61 6.79
C ALA A 96 1.76 19.52 6.17
N MET A 97 0.46 19.57 6.44
CA MET A 97 -0.51 18.66 5.83
C MET A 97 -0.68 18.96 4.33
N TYR A 98 -0.71 20.24 3.95
CA TYR A 98 -0.83 20.67 2.56
C TYR A 98 0.40 20.26 1.74
N ASP A 99 1.61 20.47 2.27
CA ASP A 99 2.86 20.03 1.64
C ASP A 99 2.86 18.52 1.41
N LYS A 100 2.41 17.75 2.40
CA LYS A 100 2.32 16.29 2.30
C LYS A 100 1.33 15.82 1.24
N LEU A 101 0.23 16.56 1.03
CA LEU A 101 -0.71 16.29 -0.05
C LEU A 101 -0.08 16.57 -1.42
N ASN A 102 0.69 17.65 -1.56
CA ASN A 102 1.41 17.93 -2.80
C ASN A 102 2.47 16.87 -3.11
N ASP A 103 3.18 16.40 -2.08
CA ASP A 103 4.15 15.30 -2.22
C ASP A 103 3.46 13.98 -2.62
N LEU A 104 2.21 13.76 -2.18
CA LEU A 104 1.46 12.55 -2.52
C LEU A 104 1.18 12.44 -4.02
N ASP A 105 0.86 13.53 -4.70
CA ASP A 105 0.66 13.51 -6.16
C ASP A 105 1.93 13.06 -6.88
N SER A 106 3.10 13.52 -6.42
CA SER A 106 4.39 13.08 -6.94
C SER A 106 4.63 11.58 -6.69
N GLU A 107 4.29 11.08 -5.50
CA GLU A 107 4.36 9.66 -5.17
C GLU A 107 3.41 8.79 -6.02
N HIS A 108 2.21 9.30 -6.33
CA HIS A 108 1.27 8.62 -7.23
C HIS A 108 1.84 8.51 -8.65
N ILE A 109 2.44 9.59 -9.16
CA ILE A 109 3.09 9.58 -10.47
C ILE A 109 4.24 8.57 -10.49
N LEU A 110 5.12 8.60 -9.48
CA LEU A 110 6.23 7.64 -9.38
C LEU A 110 5.74 6.19 -9.28
N ALA A 111 4.67 5.94 -8.53
CA ALA A 111 4.07 4.61 -8.43
C ALA A 111 3.51 4.13 -9.78
N LEU A 112 2.88 5.03 -10.55
CA LEU A 112 2.39 4.73 -11.89
C LEU A 112 3.54 4.44 -12.86
N GLU A 113 4.60 5.24 -12.82
CA GLU A 113 5.82 5.02 -13.62
C GLU A 113 6.45 3.66 -13.31
N ASN A 114 6.60 3.32 -12.02
CA ASN A 114 7.10 2.02 -11.58
C ASN A 114 6.24 0.86 -12.13
N MET A 115 4.91 0.99 -12.09
CA MET A 115 4.00 -0.03 -12.63
C MET A 115 4.15 -0.19 -14.15
N ILE A 116 4.29 0.92 -14.87
CA ILE A 116 4.50 0.93 -16.32
C ILE A 116 5.83 0.27 -16.67
N GLN A 117 6.91 0.63 -15.98
CA GLN A 117 8.23 0.03 -16.17
C GLN A 117 8.21 -1.46 -15.89
N GLN A 118 7.61 -1.91 -14.78
CA GLN A 118 7.48 -3.33 -14.49
C GLN A 118 6.72 -4.08 -15.59
N LYS A 119 5.63 -3.50 -16.10
CA LYS A 119 4.87 -4.10 -17.21
C LYS A 119 5.73 -4.20 -18.47
N LYS A 120 6.57 -3.19 -18.75
CA LYS A 120 7.49 -3.19 -19.89
C LYS A 120 8.56 -4.29 -19.77
N VAL A 121 9.20 -4.39 -18.60
CA VAL A 121 10.20 -5.44 -18.31
C VAL A 121 9.59 -6.85 -18.47
N LEU A 122 8.37 -7.06 -17.96
CA LEU A 122 7.67 -8.34 -18.11
C LEU A 122 7.38 -8.68 -19.58
N LEU A 123 7.00 -7.69 -20.39
CA LEU A 123 6.76 -7.89 -21.83
C LEU A 123 8.07 -8.20 -22.57
N GLU A 124 9.17 -7.54 -22.23
CA GLU A 124 10.49 -7.80 -22.83
C GLU A 124 10.98 -9.22 -22.51
N ILE A 125 10.78 -9.72 -21.28
CA ILE A 125 11.12 -11.10 -20.90
C ILE A 125 10.32 -12.12 -21.72
N ILE A 126 9.02 -11.89 -21.91
CA ILE A 126 8.13 -12.80 -22.65
C ILE A 126 8.41 -12.81 -24.17
N ILE A 127 8.99 -11.74 -24.72
CA ILE A 127 9.31 -11.65 -26.15
C ILE A 127 10.69 -12.27 -26.47
N VAL A 128 11.54 -12.45 -25.45
CA VAL A 128 12.90 -13.01 -25.60
C VAL A 128 12.96 -14.53 -25.33
N GLU A 129 11.92 -15.12 -24.73
CA GLU A 129 11.70 -16.58 -24.61
C GLU A 129 10.74 -17.12 -25.69
#